data_AF-A0A9D6TGB6-F1
#
_entry.id   AF-A0A9D6TGB6-F1
#
_cell.length_a   1.000
_cell.length_b   1.000
_cell.length_c   1.000
_cell.angle_alpha   90.00
_cell.angle_beta   90.00
_cell.angle_gamma   90.00
#
_symmetry.space_group_name_H-M   'P 1'
#
loop_
_entity.id
_entity.type
_entity.pdbx_description
1 polymer ?
#
loop_
_entity_poly.entity_id
_entity_poly.type
_entity_poly.pdbx_seq_one_letter_code
_entity_poly.pdbx_strand_id
1 'polypeptide(L)' 'MKKEHIGSDLDGFLAQEGLLAECEAGAFKRVVAWQLEQEMKRRRISRDKLASRMKTSRSTV' A
#
# COMPACT_ATOMS: atom_id res chain seq x y z
N MET A 1 29.65 -16.21 0.35
CA MET A 1 28.55 -16.98 0.97
C MET A 1 28.02 -17.97 -0.06
N LYS A 2 27.90 -19.25 0.31
CA LYS A 2 27.36 -20.30 -0.58
C LYS A 2 25.83 -20.13 -0.66
N LYS A 3 25.29 -20.01 -1.88
CA LYS A 3 23.85 -19.90 -2.17
C LYS A 3 23.09 -21.24 -2.05
N GLU A 4 23.72 -22.28 -1.50
CA GLU A 4 23.22 -23.68 -1.48
C GLU A 4 21.87 -23.88 -0.77
N HIS A 5 21.43 -22.93 0.05
CA HIS A 5 20.16 -23.00 0.80
C HIS A 5 19.22 -21.81 0.56
N ILE A 6 19.53 -20.94 -0.42
CA ILE A 6 18.66 -19.80 -0.75
C ILE A 6 17.71 -20.28 -1.85
N GLY A 7 16.44 -20.51 -1.47
CA GLY A 7 15.35 -20.78 -2.41
C GLY A 7 14.96 -19.53 -3.22
N SER A 8 13.82 -19.58 -3.89
CA SER A 8 13.23 -18.39 -4.51
C SER A 8 12.98 -17.30 -3.45
N ASP A 9 12.98 -16.05 -3.88
CA ASP A 9 12.52 -14.95 -3.05
C ASP A 9 11.01 -15.04 -2.79
N LEU A 10 10.51 -14.13 -1.94
CA LEU A 10 9.11 -14.09 -1.56
C LEU A 10 8.20 -13.88 -2.78
N ASP A 11 8.60 -13.03 -3.71
CA ASP A 11 7.81 -12.74 -4.91
C ASP A 11 7.72 -13.99 -5.81
N GLY A 12 8.81 -14.72 -5.96
CA GLY A 12 8.84 -16.02 -6.64
C GLY A 12 7.94 -17.06 -5.96
N PHE A 13 7.95 -17.13 -4.63
CA PHE A 13 7.02 -17.99 -3.87
C PHE A 13 5.55 -17.59 -4.09
N LEU A 14 5.22 -16.31 -3.96
CA LEU A 14 3.85 -15.82 -4.15
C LEU A 14 3.36 -15.98 -5.59
N ALA A 15 4.26 -15.88 -6.58
CA ALA A 15 3.93 -16.13 -7.98
C ALA A 15 3.59 -17.60 -8.21
N GLN A 16 4.34 -18.52 -7.60
CA GLN A 16 4.07 -19.97 -7.68
C GLN A 16 2.72 -20.35 -7.06
N GLU A 17 2.37 -19.70 -5.94
CA GLU A 17 1.08 -19.88 -5.28
C GLU A 17 -0.09 -19.16 -5.97
N GLY A 18 0.18 -18.35 -7.02
CA GLY A 18 -0.84 -17.54 -7.69
C GLY A 18 -1.37 -16.37 -6.83
N LEU A 19 -0.67 -16.02 -5.75
CA LEU A 19 -1.06 -15.01 -4.76
C LEU A 19 -0.39 -13.64 -4.97
N LEU A 20 0.62 -13.56 -5.84
CA LEU A 20 1.45 -12.36 -5.99
C LEU A 20 0.60 -11.10 -6.25
N ALA A 21 -0.29 -11.14 -7.23
CA ALA A 21 -1.11 -9.99 -7.60
C ALA A 21 -2.03 -9.51 -6.45
N GLU A 22 -2.62 -10.43 -5.68
CA GLU A 22 -3.46 -10.08 -4.53
C GLU A 22 -2.62 -9.47 -3.41
N CYS A 23 -1.46 -10.06 -3.11
CA CYS A 23 -0.55 -9.59 -2.10
C CYS A 23 -0.03 -8.18 -2.43
N GLU A 24 0.38 -7.96 -3.68
CA GLU A 24 0.82 -6.66 -4.18
C GLU A 24 -0.28 -5.61 -4.11
N ALA A 25 -1.50 -5.94 -4.57
CA ALA A 25 -2.65 -5.02 -4.50
C ALA A 25 -2.98 -4.65 -3.04
N GLY A 26 -2.95 -5.63 -2.14
CA GLY A 26 -3.17 -5.41 -0.71
C GLY A 26 -2.06 -4.59 -0.05
N ALA A 27 -0.80 -4.80 -0.42
CA ALA A 27 0.33 -4.02 0.05
C ALA A 27 0.25 -2.58 -0.47
N PHE A 28 0.00 -2.40 -1.76
CA PHE A 28 -0.14 -1.10 -2.40
C PHE A 28 -1.24 -0.25 -1.73
N LYS A 29 -2.43 -0.84 -1.54
CA LYS A 29 -3.54 -0.17 -0.85
C LYS A 29 -3.16 0.30 0.55
N ARG A 30 -2.45 -0.53 1.32
CA ARG A 30 -2.00 -0.20 2.69
C ARG A 30 -0.96 0.92 2.69
N VAL A 31 0.01 0.86 1.78
CA VAL A 31 1.07 1.88 1.66
C VAL A 31 0.47 3.23 1.29
N VAL A 32 -0.42 3.28 0.28
CA VAL A 32 -1.07 4.53 -0.13
C VAL A 32 -1.91 5.12 1.00
N ALA A 33 -2.70 4.30 1.71
CA ALA A 33 -3.50 4.76 2.85
C ALA A 33 -2.62 5.32 3.97
N TRP A 34 -1.52 4.63 4.30
CA TRP A 34 -0.58 5.09 5.31
C TRP A 34 0.09 6.41 4.91
N GLN A 35 0.57 6.53 3.67
CA GLN A 35 1.19 7.75 3.16
C GLN A 35 0.22 8.94 3.19
N LEU A 36 -1.05 8.71 2.83
CA LEU A 36 -2.09 9.72 2.89
C LEU A 36 -2.31 10.21 4.33
N GLU A 37 -2.38 9.29 5.28
CA GLU A 37 -2.52 9.62 6.71
C GLU A 37 -1.32 10.43 7.22
N GLN A 38 -0.09 10.05 6.84
CA GLN A 38 1.12 10.80 7.21
C GLN A 38 1.09 12.22 6.63
N GLU A 39 0.67 12.37 5.37
CA GLU A 39 0.56 13.66 4.72
C GLU A 39 -0.51 14.55 5.37
N MET A 40 -1.64 13.98 5.76
CA MET A 40 -2.68 14.69 6.50
C MET A 40 -2.19 15.19 7.85
N LYS A 41 -1.44 14.35 8.59
CA LYS A 41 -0.79 14.73 9.85
C LYS A 41 0.24 15.83 9.64
N ARG A 42 1.13 15.69 8.64
CA ARG A 42 2.16 16.66 8.29
C ARG A 42 1.58 18.03 7.97
N ARG A 43 0.48 18.07 7.22
CA ARG A 43 -0.21 19.30 6.80
C ARG A 43 -1.27 19.78 7.79
N ARG A 44 -1.53 19.01 8.86
CA ARG A 44 -2.60 19.26 9.86
C ARG A 44 -3.97 19.48 9.22
N ILE A 45 -4.35 18.64 8.27
CA ILE A 45 -5.67 18.69 7.61
C ILE A 45 -6.53 17.50 7.98
N SER A 46 -7.84 17.74 8.16
CA SER A 46 -8.83 16.69 8.37
C SER A 46 -9.20 15.98 7.07
N ARG A 47 -9.86 14.83 7.20
CA ARG A 47 -10.37 14.05 6.06
C ARG A 47 -11.38 14.83 5.22
N ASP A 48 -12.24 15.61 5.87
CA ASP A 48 -13.21 16.48 5.19
C ASP A 48 -12.50 17.57 4.38
N LYS A 49 -11.44 18.15 4.95
CA LYS A 49 -10.68 19.19 4.27
C LYS A 49 -9.93 18.62 3.06
N LEU A 50 -9.40 17.41 3.18
CA LEU A 50 -8.77 16.70 2.08
C LEU A 50 -9.76 16.38 0.96
N ALA A 51 -10.93 15.79 1.29
CA ALA A 51 -11.99 15.50 0.34
C ALA A 51 -12.47 16.75 -0.40
N SER A 52 -12.69 17.85 0.33
CA SER A 52 -13.03 19.16 -0.26
C SER A 52 -11.97 19.66 -1.25
N ARG A 53 -10.67 19.48 -0.96
CA ARG A 53 -9.57 19.86 -1.88
C ARG A 53 -9.49 18.96 -3.11
N MET A 54 -9.79 17.68 -2.95
CA MET A 54 -9.77 16.69 -4.03
C MET A 54 -11.06 16.71 -4.88
N LYS A 55 -12.07 17.50 -4.49
CA LYS A 55 -13.41 17.51 -5.11
C LYS A 55 -14.05 16.12 -5.08
N THR A 56 -13.82 15.37 -4.00
CA THR A 56 -14.37 14.03 -3.74
C THR A 56 -15.21 14.02 -2.48
N SER A 57 -15.95 12.94 -2.24
CA SER A 57 -16.66 12.75 -0.97
C SER A 57 -15.70 12.27 0.13
N ARG A 58 -16.10 12.48 1.39
CA ARG A 58 -15.40 11.93 2.57
C ARG A 58 -15.34 10.39 2.57
N SER A 59 -16.25 9.70 1.89
CA SER A 59 -16.24 8.23 1.81
C SER A 59 -15.26 7.69 0.76
N THR A 60 -14.87 8.52 -0.21
CA THR A 60 -13.85 8.18 -1.22
C THR A 60 -12.42 8.35 -0.70
N VAL A 61 -12.24 9.15 0.36
CA VAL A 61 -10.96 9.46 1.01
C VAL A 61 -10.85 8.73 2.35
#